data_AF-A0A2E4G5Z1-F1
#
_entry.id   AF-A0A2E4G5Z1-F1
#
_cell.length_a   1.000
_cell.length_b   1.000
_cell.length_c   1.000
_cell.angle_alpha   90.00
_cell.angle_beta   90.00
_cell.angle_gamma   90.00
#
_symmetry.space_group_name_H-M   'P 1'
#
loop_
_entity.id
_entity.type
_entity.pdbx_description
1 polymer ?
#
loop_
_entity_poly.entity_id
_entity_poly.type
_entity_poly.pdbx_seq_one_letter_code
_entity_poly.pdbx_strand_id
1 'polypeptide(L)'
;MLFNHKLITAAIVGFFVSAALTANGQSADNARFLSLAPAGGMPIIPVMEGWIANPDGTTSFSFGVINRNEEAVEIPLGEGNYIEPAQFDGGQPTHFPAGRSVGVFSVTVPESEQDNDVWWYLTTGDSEALKVPGRRGSSAYELDFILPRPQGGMQPMVGIGEDGELRGPPYGLVGDIEDYPRNPAQVGIPAELIINATDPAERDPDDPRFEEAIPMGVTFAKHQGPGSVEFTRHPDTVVEENPYDEDNPRFRFFREPEPNQLRIENSAGVGRVYATFSDPGEYIIRTKVDVHRGPDSSNGDQCCWTNVWQRVVVE
;
A
#
# COMPACT_ATOMS: atom_id res chain seq x y z
N MET A 1 -88.06 -56.77 28.41
CA MET A 1 -87.28 -56.45 27.18
C MET A 1 -86.50 -55.18 27.49
N LEU A 2 -85.26 -55.11 27.97
CA LEU A 2 -83.99 -55.85 27.88
C LEU A 2 -83.29 -55.80 26.50
N PHE A 3 -82.14 -55.08 26.52
CA PHE A 3 -80.93 -55.10 25.66
C PHE A 3 -81.01 -54.55 24.22
N ASN A 4 -79.98 -53.98 23.57
CA ASN A 4 -78.71 -53.30 23.93
C ASN A 4 -78.09 -52.76 22.61
N HIS A 5 -77.43 -51.60 22.69
CA HIS A 5 -76.13 -51.25 22.05
C HIS A 5 -75.89 -51.12 20.51
N LYS A 6 -75.31 -49.94 20.19
CA LYS A 6 -74.13 -49.66 19.32
C LYS A 6 -74.38 -49.68 17.79
N LEU A 7 -73.98 -48.69 16.98
CA LEU A 7 -72.62 -48.18 16.75
C LEU A 7 -72.64 -46.92 15.86
N ILE A 8 -71.53 -46.18 15.94
CA ILE A 8 -71.19 -44.89 15.33
C ILE A 8 -70.79 -45.08 13.86
N THR A 9 -71.14 -44.13 12.98
CA THR A 9 -70.27 -43.79 11.84
C THR A 9 -70.43 -42.30 11.50
N ALA A 10 -69.39 -41.52 11.86
CA ALA A 10 -69.21 -40.14 11.45
C ALA A 10 -68.61 -40.10 10.05
N ALA A 11 -69.23 -39.37 9.13
CA ALA A 11 -68.63 -39.03 7.83
C ALA A 11 -68.02 -37.63 7.92
N ILE A 12 -66.73 -37.55 8.21
CA ILE A 12 -65.96 -36.31 8.06
C ILE A 12 -65.38 -36.30 6.64
N VAL A 13 -65.86 -35.38 5.81
CA VAL A 13 -65.23 -35.05 4.52
C VAL A 13 -63.98 -34.23 4.84
N GLY A 14 -62.81 -34.85 4.72
CA GLY A 14 -61.52 -34.17 4.84
C GLY A 14 -61.25 -33.34 3.58
N PHE A 15 -61.19 -32.02 3.74
CA PHE A 15 -60.69 -31.09 2.73
C PHE A 15 -59.14 -31.13 2.77
N PHE A 16 -58.50 -31.79 1.81
CA PHE A 16 -57.05 -31.71 1.63
C PHE A 16 -56.71 -30.33 1.06
N VAL A 17 -56.22 -29.42 1.91
CA VAL A 17 -55.51 -28.22 1.45
C VAL A 17 -54.12 -28.66 1.04
N SER A 18 -53.89 -28.81 -0.27
CA SER A 18 -52.55 -28.88 -0.83
C SER A 18 -51.88 -27.52 -0.63
N ALA A 19 -51.06 -27.38 0.40
CA ALA A 19 -50.10 -26.29 0.48
C ALA A 19 -49.08 -26.51 -0.66
N ALA A 20 -49.25 -25.78 -1.76
CA ALA A 20 -48.19 -25.62 -2.74
C ALA A 20 -47.07 -24.84 -2.05
N LEU A 21 -46.07 -25.57 -1.55
CA LEU A 21 -44.77 -25.00 -1.25
C LEU A 21 -44.23 -24.46 -2.58
N THR A 22 -44.40 -23.17 -2.82
CA THR A 22 -43.56 -22.47 -3.78
C THR A 22 -42.15 -22.55 -3.21
N ALA A 23 -41.39 -23.54 -3.66
CA ALA A 23 -39.95 -23.51 -3.55
C ALA A 23 -39.51 -22.22 -4.27
N ASN A 24 -39.25 -21.17 -3.49
CA ASN A 24 -38.39 -20.11 -3.97
C ASN A 24 -37.11 -20.82 -4.39
N GLY A 25 -36.87 -20.87 -5.70
CA GLY A 25 -35.61 -21.33 -6.24
C GLY A 25 -34.54 -20.52 -5.54
N GLN A 26 -33.81 -21.18 -4.64
CA GLN A 26 -32.54 -20.67 -4.16
C GLN A 26 -31.74 -20.45 -5.43
N SER A 27 -31.41 -19.20 -5.75
CA SER A 27 -30.40 -18.90 -6.76
C SER A 27 -29.24 -19.83 -6.46
N ALA A 28 -28.94 -20.70 -7.43
CA ALA A 28 -27.81 -21.60 -7.37
C ALA A 28 -26.52 -20.80 -7.61
N ASP A 29 -26.26 -19.79 -6.77
CA ASP A 29 -24.90 -19.29 -6.54
C ASP A 29 -24.26 -20.26 -5.54
N ASN A 30 -24.07 -21.49 -6.01
CA ASN A 30 -23.02 -22.33 -5.49
C ASN A 30 -21.72 -21.60 -5.78
N ALA A 31 -21.24 -20.85 -4.79
CA ALA A 31 -19.92 -20.29 -4.73
C ALA A 31 -18.94 -21.34 -5.25
N ARG A 32 -18.45 -21.14 -6.48
CA ARG A 32 -17.43 -21.98 -7.06
C ARG A 32 -16.20 -21.80 -6.18
N PHE A 33 -15.90 -22.82 -5.39
CA PHE A 33 -14.76 -22.91 -4.48
C PHE A 33 -13.39 -22.81 -5.21
N LEU A 34 -13.39 -22.63 -6.54
CA LEU A 34 -12.24 -22.41 -7.40
C LEU A 34 -12.57 -21.46 -8.57
N SER A 35 -13.40 -20.43 -8.37
CA SER A 35 -13.51 -19.38 -9.39
C SER A 35 -12.19 -18.63 -9.46
N LEU A 36 -11.53 -18.66 -10.61
CA LEU A 36 -10.49 -17.68 -10.93
C LEU A 36 -11.11 -16.30 -10.76
N ALA A 37 -10.43 -15.43 -10.03
CA ALA A 37 -10.82 -14.02 -9.99
C ALA A 37 -10.81 -13.50 -11.45
N PRO A 38 -11.78 -12.66 -11.85
CA PRO A 38 -11.71 -11.99 -13.14
C PRO A 38 -10.34 -11.30 -13.30
N ALA A 39 -9.77 -11.28 -14.51
CA ALA A 39 -8.44 -10.70 -14.76
C ALA A 39 -8.37 -9.17 -14.48
N GLY A 40 -9.52 -8.51 -14.36
CA GLY A 40 -9.61 -7.08 -14.10
C GLY A 40 -10.96 -6.65 -13.52
N GLY A 41 -11.08 -5.37 -13.18
CA GLY A 41 -12.28 -4.77 -12.60
C GLY A 41 -12.52 -5.17 -11.15
N MET A 42 -11.52 -5.72 -10.45
CA MET A 42 -11.60 -5.94 -9.02
C MET A 42 -11.45 -4.62 -8.28
N PRO A 43 -12.20 -4.44 -7.17
CA PRO A 43 -12.10 -3.22 -6.37
C PRO A 43 -10.71 -3.08 -5.76
N ILE A 44 -10.23 -1.84 -5.72
CA ILE A 44 -9.05 -1.47 -4.93
C ILE A 44 -9.45 -1.45 -3.46
N ILE A 45 -8.74 -2.22 -2.64
CA ILE A 45 -9.06 -2.39 -1.22
C ILE A 45 -8.16 -1.45 -0.40
N PRO A 46 -8.73 -0.40 0.22
CA PRO A 46 -7.98 0.43 1.15
C PRO A 46 -7.76 -0.31 2.47
N VAL A 47 -6.60 -0.13 3.07
CA VAL A 47 -6.19 -0.80 4.32
C VAL A 47 -5.70 0.26 5.31
N MET A 48 -6.15 0.20 6.56
CA MET A 48 -5.51 0.90 7.66
C MET A 48 -4.40 0.00 8.18
N GLU A 49 -3.16 0.46 8.05
CA GLU A 49 -1.97 -0.30 8.48
C GLU A 49 -1.77 -0.18 10.00
N GLY A 50 -2.11 0.97 10.56
CA GLY A 50 -2.01 1.26 11.99
C GLY A 50 -1.95 2.76 12.28
N TRP A 51 -1.67 3.10 13.53
CA TRP A 51 -1.53 4.48 13.97
C TRP A 51 -0.20 4.68 14.73
N ILE A 52 0.32 5.90 14.72
CA ILE A 52 1.59 6.27 15.35
C ILE A 52 1.32 7.46 16.28
N ALA A 53 1.74 7.36 17.55
CA ALA A 53 1.87 8.53 18.43
C ALA A 53 3.19 9.25 18.12
N ASN A 54 3.10 10.48 17.61
CA ASN A 54 4.29 11.25 17.29
C ASN A 54 4.85 11.95 18.54
N PRO A 55 6.17 12.24 18.58
CA PRO A 55 6.79 12.90 19.74
C PRO A 55 6.25 14.31 20.04
N ASP A 56 5.68 14.98 19.03
CA ASP A 56 5.09 16.32 19.15
C ASP A 56 3.64 16.33 19.65
N GLY A 57 3.09 15.16 19.99
CA GLY A 57 1.72 14.99 20.48
C GLY A 57 0.67 14.75 19.38
N THR A 58 1.03 14.89 18.11
CA THR A 58 0.14 14.55 16.99
C THR A 58 0.00 13.03 16.83
N THR A 59 -1.00 12.58 16.08
CA THR A 59 -1.18 11.16 15.74
C THR A 59 -1.22 10.99 14.23
N SER A 60 -0.46 10.04 13.68
CA SER A 60 -0.48 9.71 12.25
C SER A 60 -1.20 8.39 12.00
N PHE A 61 -2.09 8.35 11.01
CA PHE A 61 -2.78 7.16 10.54
C PHE A 61 -2.16 6.70 9.22
N SER A 62 -1.59 5.49 9.21
CA SER A 62 -0.93 4.92 8.03
C SER A 62 -1.92 4.10 7.21
N PHE A 63 -1.92 4.32 5.89
CA PHE A 63 -2.80 3.62 4.96
C PHE A 63 -2.01 2.82 3.93
N GLY A 64 -2.58 1.72 3.47
CA GLY A 64 -2.06 0.86 2.42
C GLY A 64 -3.16 0.43 1.46
N VAL A 65 -2.77 -0.33 0.44
CA VAL A 65 -3.67 -0.78 -0.63
C VAL A 65 -3.39 -2.22 -1.00
N ILE A 66 -4.46 -2.96 -1.30
CA ILE A 66 -4.38 -4.21 -2.05
C ILE A 66 -5.07 -4.00 -3.41
N ASN A 67 -4.28 -4.11 -4.48
CA ASN A 67 -4.78 -4.23 -5.85
C ASN A 67 -4.62 -5.68 -6.30
N ARG A 68 -5.73 -6.39 -6.52
CA ARG A 68 -5.71 -7.78 -6.98
C ARG A 68 -5.72 -7.92 -8.50
N ASN A 69 -5.90 -6.82 -9.23
CA ASN A 69 -5.84 -6.82 -10.69
C ASN A 69 -4.41 -7.13 -11.14
N GLU A 70 -4.26 -7.67 -12.34
CA GLU A 70 -2.94 -7.95 -12.93
C GLU A 70 -2.19 -6.65 -13.26
N GLU A 71 -2.95 -5.60 -13.58
CA GLU A 71 -2.44 -4.29 -13.97
C GLU A 71 -2.69 -3.22 -12.90
N ALA A 72 -1.97 -2.11 -13.03
CA ALA A 72 -2.24 -0.92 -12.25
C ALA A 72 -3.62 -0.33 -12.58
N VAL A 73 -4.26 0.27 -11.58
CA VAL A 73 -5.54 0.97 -11.72
C VAL A 73 -5.32 2.46 -11.40
N GLU A 74 -5.97 3.33 -12.16
CA GLU A 74 -5.96 4.78 -11.92
C GLU A 74 -7.32 5.21 -11.37
N ILE A 75 -7.33 5.89 -10.21
CA ILE A 75 -8.53 6.49 -9.61
C ILE A 75 -8.17 7.92 -9.19
N PRO A 76 -8.53 8.94 -9.99
CA PRO A 76 -8.27 10.33 -9.68
C PRO A 76 -8.92 10.76 -8.35
N LEU A 77 -8.35 11.78 -7.70
CA LEU A 77 -8.98 12.45 -6.56
C LEU A 77 -10.39 12.94 -6.95
N GLY A 78 -11.34 12.84 -6.02
CA GLY A 78 -12.74 13.25 -6.22
C GLY A 78 -13.73 12.19 -5.73
N GLU A 79 -14.90 12.10 -6.35
CA GLU A 79 -16.00 11.23 -5.90
C GLU A 79 -15.61 9.75 -5.75
N GLY A 80 -14.65 9.28 -6.56
CA GLY A 80 -14.15 7.91 -6.50
C GLY A 80 -12.97 7.70 -5.55
N ASN A 81 -12.34 8.75 -5.03
CA ASN A 81 -11.15 8.69 -4.20
C ASN A 81 -11.03 9.96 -3.34
N TYR A 82 -11.54 9.91 -2.11
CA TYR A 82 -11.60 11.07 -1.23
C TYR A 82 -11.48 10.68 0.25
N ILE A 83 -11.10 11.67 1.07
CA ILE A 83 -10.96 11.54 2.51
C ILE A 83 -11.97 12.44 3.23
N GLU A 84 -12.56 11.92 4.31
CA GLU A 84 -13.36 12.70 5.26
C GLU A 84 -12.73 12.65 6.65
N PRO A 85 -12.55 13.79 7.36
CA PRO A 85 -12.88 15.15 6.94
C PRO A 85 -12.05 15.68 5.76
N ALA A 86 -12.69 16.50 4.90
CA ALA A 86 -12.09 17.00 3.65
C ALA A 86 -10.81 17.84 3.84
N GLN A 87 -10.54 18.33 5.05
CA GLN A 87 -9.30 19.04 5.37
C GLN A 87 -8.05 18.15 5.27
N PHE A 88 -8.22 16.82 5.30
CA PHE A 88 -7.14 15.84 5.15
C PHE A 88 -7.08 15.23 3.73
N ASP A 89 -7.93 15.69 2.82
CA ASP A 89 -8.03 15.18 1.45
C ASP A 89 -6.92 15.73 0.54
N GLY A 90 -6.46 14.92 -0.41
CA GLY A 90 -5.54 15.30 -1.48
C GLY A 90 -4.17 14.62 -1.45
N GLY A 91 -3.77 14.00 -0.33
CA GLY A 91 -2.48 13.31 -0.19
C GLY A 91 -2.46 11.85 -0.64
N GLN A 92 -3.62 11.24 -0.85
CA GLN A 92 -3.76 9.82 -1.19
C GLN A 92 -3.31 9.52 -2.65
N PRO A 93 -2.86 8.29 -2.95
CA PRO A 93 -2.44 7.95 -4.31
C PRO A 93 -3.62 7.99 -5.28
N THR A 94 -3.33 8.29 -6.55
CA THR A 94 -4.26 8.08 -7.68
C THR A 94 -3.85 6.91 -8.55
N HIS A 95 -2.60 6.47 -8.47
CA HIS A 95 -2.06 5.30 -9.18
C HIS A 95 -1.89 4.11 -8.23
N PHE A 96 -2.52 2.99 -8.55
CA PHE A 96 -2.58 1.80 -7.70
C PHE A 96 -1.91 0.60 -8.40
N PRO A 97 -0.60 0.35 -8.18
CA PRO A 97 0.10 -0.78 -8.80
C PRO A 97 -0.47 -2.11 -8.30
N ALA A 98 -0.30 -3.17 -9.10
CA ALA A 98 -0.72 -4.52 -8.72
C ALA A 98 -0.03 -4.99 -7.42
N GLY A 99 -0.75 -5.78 -6.62
CA GLY A 99 -0.25 -6.36 -5.36
C GLY A 99 -0.60 -5.56 -4.10
N ARG A 100 0.18 -5.80 -3.02
CA ARG A 100 0.05 -5.11 -1.73
C ARG A 100 1.07 -3.99 -1.65
N SER A 101 0.59 -2.76 -1.44
CA SER A 101 1.42 -1.61 -1.11
C SER A 101 1.15 -1.20 0.33
N VAL A 102 2.17 -1.28 1.18
CA VAL A 102 2.09 -0.92 2.61
C VAL A 102 2.55 0.52 2.81
N GLY A 103 1.79 1.29 3.60
CA GLY A 103 2.15 2.64 4.01
C GLY A 103 2.30 3.60 2.84
N VAL A 104 1.31 3.63 1.95
CA VAL A 104 1.34 4.40 0.69
C VAL A 104 1.14 5.89 0.89
N PHE A 105 0.47 6.29 1.97
CA PHE A 105 0.39 7.65 2.50
C PHE A 105 -0.05 7.60 3.97
N SER A 106 -0.02 8.73 4.65
CA SER A 106 -0.59 8.88 5.99
C SER A 106 -1.42 10.15 6.13
N VAL A 107 -2.24 10.21 7.17
CA VAL A 107 -2.89 11.44 7.62
C VAL A 107 -2.48 11.72 9.05
N THR A 108 -1.97 12.93 9.31
CA THR A 108 -1.60 13.38 10.65
C THR A 108 -2.67 14.31 11.21
N VAL A 109 -3.14 14.00 12.41
CA VAL A 109 -4.15 14.77 13.14
C VAL A 109 -3.55 15.37 14.41
N PRO A 110 -3.96 16.59 14.80
CA PRO A 110 -3.55 17.17 16.08
C PRO A 110 -4.08 16.36 17.27
N GLU A 111 -3.47 16.52 18.44
CA GLU A 111 -3.91 15.87 19.69
C GLU A 111 -5.42 16.07 19.96
N SER A 112 -5.95 17.26 19.66
CA SER A 112 -7.37 17.58 19.84
C SER A 112 -8.33 16.80 18.94
N GLU A 113 -7.84 16.17 17.87
CA GLU A 113 -8.62 15.41 16.89
C GLU A 113 -8.24 13.92 16.86
N GLN A 114 -7.35 13.46 17.74
CA GLN A 114 -6.82 12.08 17.71
C GLN A 114 -7.88 10.99 17.91
N ASP A 115 -9.00 11.32 18.56
CA ASP A 115 -10.13 10.42 18.79
C ASP A 115 -11.17 10.45 17.66
N ASN A 116 -10.99 11.33 16.66
CA ASN A 116 -11.84 11.39 15.49
C ASN A 116 -11.41 10.37 14.43
N ASP A 117 -12.38 9.83 13.71
CA ASP A 117 -12.11 9.00 12.55
C ASP A 117 -11.79 9.84 11.32
N VAL A 118 -10.76 9.42 10.57
CA VAL A 118 -10.48 9.88 9.21
C VAL A 118 -10.83 8.74 8.25
N TRP A 119 -11.86 8.90 7.44
CA TRP A 119 -12.32 7.89 6.50
C TRP A 119 -11.71 8.11 5.13
N TRP A 120 -11.08 7.09 4.57
CA TRP A 120 -10.67 7.07 3.17
C TRP A 120 -11.62 6.18 2.36
N TYR A 121 -12.16 6.75 1.27
CA TYR A 121 -13.12 6.11 0.37
C TYR A 121 -12.47 5.85 -0.99
N LEU A 122 -12.72 4.67 -1.56
CA LEU A 122 -12.30 4.26 -2.89
C LEU A 122 -13.43 3.56 -3.65
N THR A 123 -13.65 3.98 -4.89
CA THR A 123 -14.61 3.37 -5.81
C THR A 123 -13.89 3.03 -7.12
N THR A 124 -13.93 1.75 -7.52
CA THR A 124 -13.27 1.26 -8.73
C THR A 124 -14.31 0.92 -9.80
N GLY A 125 -14.41 1.74 -10.85
CA GLY A 125 -15.42 1.58 -11.89
C GLY A 125 -16.83 1.56 -11.30
N ASP A 126 -17.64 0.56 -11.67
CA ASP A 126 -19.01 0.37 -11.17
C ASP A 126 -19.10 -0.46 -9.87
N SER A 127 -17.96 -0.70 -9.19
CA SER A 127 -17.93 -1.47 -7.95
C SER A 127 -18.55 -0.69 -6.78
N GLU A 128 -18.95 -1.41 -5.73
CA GLU A 128 -19.31 -0.77 -4.46
C GLU A 128 -18.12 0.01 -3.89
N ALA A 129 -18.40 1.19 -3.33
CA ALA A 129 -17.39 1.99 -2.64
C ALA A 129 -16.86 1.25 -1.41
N LEU A 130 -15.55 1.00 -1.38
CA LEU A 130 -14.86 0.50 -0.22
C LEU A 130 -14.34 1.67 0.61
N LYS A 131 -14.28 1.51 1.93
CA LYS A 131 -13.73 2.52 2.81
C LYS A 131 -13.06 1.93 4.03
N VAL A 132 -12.11 2.67 4.59
CA VAL A 132 -11.40 2.27 5.81
C VAL A 132 -11.20 3.48 6.72
N PRO A 133 -11.37 3.35 8.04
CA PRO A 133 -11.07 4.43 8.97
C PRO A 133 -9.60 4.40 9.40
N GLY A 134 -8.92 5.54 9.32
CA GLY A 134 -7.78 5.87 10.16
C GLY A 134 -8.28 6.38 11.51
N ARG A 135 -7.82 5.77 12.60
CA ARG A 135 -8.23 6.12 13.95
C ARG A 135 -7.18 5.69 14.97
N ARG A 136 -7.10 6.44 16.07
CA ARG A 136 -6.34 6.05 17.26
C ARG A 136 -7.17 5.01 18.02
N GLY A 137 -7.12 3.77 17.52
CA GLY A 137 -7.92 2.66 18.01
C GLY A 137 -7.27 1.93 19.19
N SER A 138 -7.36 0.60 19.15
CA SER A 138 -6.63 -0.24 20.11
C SER A 138 -5.12 -0.04 19.98
N SER A 139 -4.40 -0.12 21.11
CA SER A 139 -2.94 -0.16 21.14
C SER A 139 -2.35 -1.35 20.39
N ALA A 140 -3.14 -2.37 20.07
CA ALA A 140 -2.71 -3.47 19.20
C ALA A 140 -2.46 -3.03 17.74
N TYR A 141 -2.96 -1.85 17.34
CA TYR A 141 -2.70 -1.23 16.03
C TYR A 141 -1.74 -0.04 16.13
N GLU A 142 -1.16 0.21 17.30
CA GLU A 142 -0.08 1.19 17.45
C GLU A 142 1.17 0.62 16.79
N LEU A 143 1.71 1.35 15.82
CA LEU A 143 2.94 0.99 15.14
C LEU A 143 4.10 1.60 15.91
N ASP A 144 5.07 0.76 16.27
CA ASP A 144 6.36 1.18 16.82
C ASP A 144 7.30 1.73 15.73
N PHE A 145 6.72 2.31 14.67
CA PHE A 145 7.42 2.83 13.50
C PHE A 145 8.48 3.88 13.87
N ILE A 146 8.33 4.61 14.97
CA ILE A 146 9.31 5.63 15.37
C ILE A 146 10.36 5.09 16.35
N LEU A 147 10.40 3.78 16.61
CA LEU A 147 11.26 3.14 17.60
C LEU A 147 12.21 2.13 16.93
N PRO A 148 13.43 1.96 17.47
CA PRO A 148 14.34 0.94 16.99
C PRO A 148 13.76 -0.45 17.25
N ARG A 149 13.93 -1.33 16.26
CA ARG A 149 13.57 -2.75 16.36
C ARG A 149 14.54 -3.48 17.28
N PRO A 150 14.20 -4.69 17.77
CA PRO A 150 15.03 -5.42 18.73
C PRO A 150 16.48 -5.67 18.32
N GLN A 151 16.80 -5.68 17.02
CA GLN A 151 18.17 -5.83 16.52
C GLN A 151 18.74 -4.51 15.98
N GLY A 152 18.16 -3.37 16.39
CA GLY A 152 18.60 -2.04 16.03
C GLY A 152 18.01 -1.47 14.75
N GLY A 153 17.25 -2.28 13.98
CA GLY A 153 16.63 -1.84 12.73
C GLY A 153 15.82 -0.54 12.91
N MET A 154 16.03 0.42 12.02
CA MET A 154 15.38 1.71 12.03
C MET A 154 15.09 2.13 10.57
N GLN A 155 14.12 2.99 10.36
CA GLN A 155 13.82 3.51 9.04
C GLN A 155 15.00 4.33 8.50
N PRO A 156 15.35 4.16 7.22
CA PRO A 156 16.34 5.02 6.57
C PRO A 156 15.97 6.50 6.67
N MET A 157 16.96 7.36 6.89
CA MET A 157 16.81 8.79 6.69
C MET A 157 16.95 9.08 5.19
N VAL A 158 16.06 9.90 4.63
CA VAL A 158 16.04 10.17 3.18
C VAL A 158 15.88 11.67 2.95
N GLY A 159 16.57 12.20 1.95
CA GLY A 159 16.43 13.55 1.45
C GLY A 159 16.29 13.57 -0.07
N ILE A 160 15.61 14.58 -0.60
CA ILE A 160 15.43 14.77 -2.04
C ILE A 160 16.62 15.54 -2.62
N GLY A 161 17.20 15.00 -3.70
CA GLY A 161 18.45 15.50 -4.29
C GLY A 161 19.69 14.77 -3.76
N GLU A 162 20.85 15.15 -4.29
CA GLU A 162 22.15 14.56 -3.93
C GLU A 162 22.57 14.90 -2.49
N ASP A 163 22.29 16.13 -2.07
CA ASP A 163 22.60 16.67 -0.74
C ASP A 163 21.32 17.16 -0.03
N GLY A 164 20.20 16.50 -0.28
CA GLY A 164 18.92 16.79 0.36
C GLY A 164 19.02 16.69 1.89
N GLU A 165 18.17 17.43 2.61
CA GLU A 165 18.07 17.32 4.06
C GLU A 165 17.60 15.90 4.43
N LEU A 166 18.46 15.14 5.10
CA LEU A 166 18.12 13.80 5.56
C LEU A 166 17.09 13.88 6.69
N ARG A 167 15.92 13.30 6.47
CA ARG A 167 14.84 13.27 7.45
C ARG A 167 14.47 11.83 7.79
N GLY A 168 14.38 11.55 9.08
CA GLY A 168 14.02 10.24 9.65
C GLY A 168 12.62 10.23 10.26
N PRO A 169 12.21 9.14 10.94
CA PRO A 169 10.89 9.01 11.56
C PRO A 169 10.48 10.20 12.43
N PRO A 170 9.20 10.64 12.39
CA PRO A 170 8.09 10.07 11.61
C PRO A 170 8.01 10.57 10.15
N TYR A 171 9.00 11.31 9.65
CA TYR A 171 8.94 11.99 8.34
C TYR A 171 8.60 11.05 7.17
N GLY A 172 9.14 9.83 7.19
CA GLY A 172 8.88 8.81 6.16
C GLY A 172 7.44 8.30 6.07
N LEU A 173 6.59 8.67 7.02
CA LEU A 173 5.14 8.48 6.98
C LEU A 173 4.40 9.77 6.65
N VAL A 174 4.81 10.88 7.29
CA VAL A 174 4.05 12.15 7.34
C VAL A 174 4.26 13.03 6.11
N GLY A 175 5.36 12.81 5.37
CA GLY A 175 5.49 13.18 3.97
C GLY A 175 5.27 14.64 3.61
N ASP A 176 6.29 15.48 3.78
CA ASP A 176 6.31 16.74 3.03
C ASP A 176 6.52 16.44 1.54
N ILE A 177 5.88 17.25 0.70
CA ILE A 177 6.08 17.24 -0.75
C ILE A 177 7.13 18.30 -1.07
N GLU A 178 8.29 17.88 -1.57
CA GLU A 178 9.34 18.79 -2.03
C GLU A 178 9.32 18.94 -3.55
N ASP A 179 9.68 20.12 -4.05
CA ASP A 179 9.76 20.36 -5.48
C ASP A 179 10.96 19.66 -6.12
N TYR A 180 10.76 19.13 -7.32
CA TYR A 180 11.86 18.69 -8.17
C TYR A 180 12.79 19.87 -8.46
N PRO A 181 14.10 19.79 -8.09
CA PRO A 181 15.00 20.93 -8.17
C PRO A 181 15.19 21.52 -9.58
N ARG A 182 14.89 20.73 -10.62
CA ARG A 182 15.02 21.13 -12.03
C ARG A 182 13.67 21.35 -12.72
N ASN A 183 12.61 21.63 -11.95
CA ASN A 183 11.32 22.01 -12.51
C ASN A 183 11.43 23.27 -13.41
N PRO A 184 10.66 23.33 -14.53
CA PRO A 184 9.79 22.27 -15.04
C PRO A 184 10.58 21.19 -15.81
N ALA A 185 10.15 19.93 -15.68
CA ALA A 185 10.51 18.85 -16.59
C ALA A 185 9.75 19.00 -17.93
N GLN A 186 10.12 18.21 -18.95
CA GLN A 186 9.54 18.30 -20.29
C GLN A 186 8.94 16.96 -20.70
N VAL A 187 7.78 16.98 -21.37
CA VAL A 187 7.15 15.76 -21.91
C VAL A 187 8.13 15.01 -22.82
N GLY A 188 8.25 13.69 -22.62
CA GLY A 188 9.11 12.81 -23.41
C GLY A 188 10.61 12.99 -23.21
N ILE A 189 11.05 13.92 -22.34
CA ILE A 189 12.46 14.10 -21.99
C ILE A 189 12.74 13.46 -20.63
N PRO A 190 13.69 12.52 -20.52
CA PRO A 190 14.02 11.88 -19.25
C PRO A 190 14.50 12.91 -18.20
N ALA A 191 13.77 13.01 -17.09
CA ALA A 191 14.14 13.79 -15.93
C ALA A 191 14.88 12.90 -14.92
N GLU A 192 16.10 13.28 -14.53
CA GLU A 192 16.86 12.55 -13.52
C GLU A 192 16.36 12.93 -12.12
N LEU A 193 15.78 11.94 -11.44
CA LEU A 193 15.35 12.02 -10.03
C LEU A 193 16.45 11.44 -9.15
N ILE A 194 16.75 12.14 -8.06
CA ILE A 194 17.86 11.83 -7.16
C ILE A 194 17.34 11.87 -5.72
N ILE A 195 17.76 10.92 -4.91
CA ILE A 195 17.62 10.93 -3.45
C ILE A 195 18.95 10.62 -2.80
N ASN A 196 19.21 11.16 -1.61
CA ASN A 196 20.24 10.67 -0.71
C ASN A 196 19.57 9.89 0.43
N ALA A 197 20.25 8.86 0.93
CA ALA A 197 19.75 8.08 2.04
C ALA A 197 20.88 7.58 2.94
N THR A 198 20.56 7.43 4.22
CA THR A 198 21.45 6.90 5.25
C THR A 198 20.66 5.98 6.17
N ASP A 199 21.22 4.82 6.52
CA ASP A 199 20.70 3.93 7.55
C ASP A 199 21.17 4.42 8.94
N PRO A 200 20.26 4.92 9.81
CA PRO A 200 20.63 5.44 11.12
C PRO A 200 20.71 4.35 12.20
N ALA A 201 20.45 3.09 11.86
CA ALA A 201 20.35 2.00 12.82
C ALA A 201 21.66 1.73 13.56
N GLU A 202 21.59 1.74 14.89
CA GLU A 202 22.67 1.27 15.76
C GLU A 202 22.48 -0.23 16.02
N ARG A 203 23.38 -1.07 15.49
CA ARG A 203 23.33 -2.53 15.59
C ARG A 203 24.49 -3.07 16.41
N ASP A 204 24.33 -4.28 16.95
CA ASP A 204 25.37 -4.95 17.74
C ASP A 204 26.59 -5.27 16.86
N PRO A 205 27.77 -4.68 17.13
CA PRO A 205 28.97 -4.91 16.32
C PRO A 205 29.56 -6.32 16.49
N ASP A 206 29.21 -7.04 17.56
CA ASP A 206 29.68 -8.40 17.80
C ASP A 206 28.77 -9.45 17.11
N ASP A 207 27.65 -9.04 16.51
CA ASP A 207 26.77 -9.93 15.76
C ASP A 207 27.27 -10.12 14.32
N PRO A 208 27.61 -11.36 13.91
CA PRO A 208 28.16 -11.62 12.58
C PRO A 208 27.21 -11.24 11.42
N ARG A 209 25.91 -11.03 11.71
CA ARG A 209 24.92 -10.60 10.71
C ARG A 209 25.08 -9.13 10.31
N PHE A 210 25.83 -8.34 11.09
CA PHE A 210 26.02 -6.90 10.90
C PHE A 210 27.48 -6.52 10.62
N GLU A 211 28.33 -7.51 10.26
CA GLU A 211 29.71 -7.26 9.82
C GLU A 211 29.79 -6.37 8.58
N GLU A 212 28.82 -6.55 7.66
CA GLU A 212 28.66 -5.74 6.47
C GLU A 212 27.43 -4.83 6.60
N ALA A 213 27.44 -3.71 5.88
CA ALA A 213 26.28 -2.83 5.81
C ALA A 213 25.08 -3.57 5.20
N ILE A 214 23.90 -3.38 5.79
CA ILE A 214 22.65 -3.87 5.18
C ILE A 214 22.30 -2.90 4.05
N PRO A 215 22.20 -3.38 2.80
CA PRO A 215 21.91 -2.51 1.67
C PRO A 215 20.47 -1.97 1.76
N MET A 216 20.31 -0.70 1.40
CA MET A 216 19.00 -0.06 1.31
C MET A 216 18.38 -0.31 -0.06
N GLY A 217 17.15 -0.85 -0.09
CA GLY A 217 16.33 -0.89 -1.29
C GLY A 217 15.72 0.47 -1.57
N VAL A 218 15.68 0.88 -2.84
CA VAL A 218 15.06 2.14 -3.29
C VAL A 218 14.09 1.83 -4.42
N THR A 219 12.84 2.28 -4.30
CA THR A 219 11.79 2.11 -5.31
C THR A 219 11.10 3.44 -5.60
N PHE A 220 11.16 3.90 -6.85
CA PHE A 220 10.43 5.07 -7.32
C PHE A 220 9.08 4.67 -7.89
N ALA A 221 8.02 5.42 -7.62
CA ALA A 221 6.69 5.13 -8.13
C ALA A 221 5.90 6.41 -8.40
N LYS A 222 5.05 6.38 -9.43
CA LYS A 222 4.00 7.38 -9.61
C LYS A 222 3.04 7.29 -8.42
N HIS A 223 2.84 8.40 -7.72
CA HIS A 223 1.84 8.53 -6.65
C HIS A 223 0.59 9.25 -7.17
N GLN A 224 0.78 10.37 -7.86
CA GLN A 224 -0.27 11.14 -8.53
C GLN A 224 0.22 11.68 -9.88
N GLY A 225 -0.71 11.95 -10.80
CA GLY A 225 -0.45 12.70 -12.04
C GLY A 225 -1.31 12.26 -13.23
N PRO A 226 -1.45 13.10 -14.27
CA PRO A 226 -2.40 12.91 -15.37
C PRO A 226 -2.00 11.82 -16.37
N GLY A 227 -0.70 11.61 -16.62
CA GLY A 227 -0.18 10.66 -17.61
C GLY A 227 0.58 9.48 -17.00
N SER A 228 1.11 8.61 -17.85
CA SER A 228 2.06 7.56 -17.46
C SER A 228 3.45 8.12 -17.17
N VAL A 229 4.16 7.47 -16.25
CA VAL A 229 5.57 7.75 -15.94
C VAL A 229 6.36 6.48 -16.26
N GLU A 230 7.29 6.58 -17.21
CA GLU A 230 8.22 5.50 -17.55
C GLU A 230 9.54 5.72 -16.83
N PHE A 231 9.97 4.72 -16.05
CA PHE A 231 11.25 4.77 -15.35
C PHE A 231 12.32 4.02 -16.14
N THR A 232 13.52 4.58 -16.20
CA THR A 232 14.70 3.91 -16.75
C THR A 232 15.88 4.03 -15.78
N ARG A 233 16.71 2.98 -15.73
CA ARG A 233 17.84 2.90 -14.80
C ARG A 233 18.88 3.97 -15.12
N HIS A 234 19.51 4.50 -14.08
CA HIS A 234 20.70 5.32 -14.26
C HIS A 234 21.86 4.42 -14.75
N PRO A 235 22.79 4.90 -15.61
CA PRO A 235 23.94 4.12 -16.05
C PRO A 235 24.81 3.56 -14.91
N ASP A 236 24.82 4.24 -13.76
CA ASP A 236 25.57 3.81 -12.58
C ASP A 236 24.82 2.81 -11.70
N THR A 237 23.56 2.48 -12.03
CA THR A 237 22.79 1.49 -11.28
C THR A 237 23.34 0.09 -11.54
N VAL A 238 23.88 -0.54 -10.50
CA VAL A 238 24.27 -1.95 -10.53
C VAL A 238 23.01 -2.81 -10.53
N VAL A 239 22.81 -3.58 -11.60
CA VAL A 239 21.69 -4.54 -11.69
C VAL A 239 22.18 -5.88 -11.16
N GLU A 240 21.49 -6.41 -10.15
CA GLU A 240 21.74 -7.76 -9.65
C GLU A 240 21.39 -8.77 -10.75
N GLU A 241 22.36 -9.60 -11.13
CA GLU A 241 22.13 -10.73 -12.03
C GLU A 241 21.67 -11.94 -11.23
N ASN A 242 20.95 -12.86 -11.89
CA ASN A 242 20.49 -14.09 -11.24
C ASN A 242 21.71 -14.90 -10.76
N PRO A 243 21.89 -15.13 -9.44
CA PRO A 243 23.07 -15.81 -8.92
C PRO A 243 23.01 -17.33 -9.11
N TYR A 244 21.90 -17.85 -9.62
CA TYR A 244 21.69 -19.27 -9.83
C TYR A 244 21.88 -19.65 -11.30
N ASP A 245 22.38 -20.85 -11.55
CA ASP A 245 22.41 -21.45 -12.88
C ASP A 245 21.01 -21.90 -13.33
N GLU A 246 20.75 -21.98 -14.63
CA GLU A 246 19.43 -22.31 -15.22
C GLU A 246 18.85 -23.66 -14.73
N ASP A 247 19.72 -24.62 -14.40
CA ASP A 247 19.33 -25.94 -13.91
C ASP A 247 18.96 -25.94 -12.41
N ASN A 248 19.27 -24.86 -11.69
CA ASN A 248 18.92 -24.71 -10.29
C ASN A 248 17.41 -24.41 -10.15
N PRO A 249 16.64 -25.16 -9.34
CA PRO A 249 15.23 -24.87 -9.11
C PRO A 249 14.95 -23.45 -8.56
N ARG A 250 15.96 -22.78 -8.00
CA ARG A 250 15.89 -21.38 -7.53
C ARG A 250 15.95 -20.36 -8.66
N PHE A 251 16.50 -20.72 -9.81
CA PHE A 251 16.64 -19.84 -10.98
C PHE A 251 15.31 -19.15 -11.34
N ARG A 252 14.24 -19.95 -11.43
CA ARG A 252 12.89 -19.48 -11.80
C ARG A 252 12.21 -18.58 -10.76
N PHE A 253 12.75 -18.51 -9.54
CA PHE A 253 12.21 -17.66 -8.47
C PHE A 253 12.92 -16.32 -8.38
N PHE A 254 14.07 -16.15 -9.04
CA PHE A 254 14.69 -14.84 -9.18
C PHE A 254 13.76 -13.91 -9.96
N ARG A 255 13.72 -12.65 -9.52
CA ARG A 255 13.03 -11.56 -10.20
C ARG A 255 14.06 -10.46 -10.34
N GLU A 256 14.36 -10.08 -11.58
CA GLU A 256 15.21 -8.92 -11.82
C GLU A 256 14.52 -7.71 -11.18
N PRO A 257 15.25 -6.84 -10.46
CA PRO A 257 14.70 -5.59 -9.97
C PRO A 257 14.12 -4.78 -11.13
N GLU A 258 12.97 -4.15 -10.98
CA GLU A 258 12.37 -3.35 -12.05
C GLU A 258 13.20 -2.09 -12.38
N PRO A 259 13.01 -1.42 -13.54
CA PRO A 259 13.78 -0.22 -13.91
C PRO A 259 13.69 0.96 -12.92
N ASN A 260 12.66 0.98 -12.09
CA ASN A 260 12.44 1.95 -11.00
C ASN A 260 13.00 1.50 -9.65
N GLN A 261 13.72 0.38 -9.60
CA GLN A 261 14.29 -0.20 -8.40
C GLN A 261 15.82 -0.21 -8.46
N LEU A 262 16.46 0.16 -7.35
CA LEU A 262 17.90 0.11 -7.18
C LEU A 262 18.28 -0.16 -5.72
N ARG A 263 19.57 -0.31 -5.46
CA ARG A 263 20.11 -0.45 -4.11
C ARG A 263 21.22 0.55 -3.82
N ILE A 264 21.29 0.95 -2.56
CA ILE A 264 22.43 1.64 -1.97
C ILE A 264 23.13 0.61 -1.09
N GLU A 265 24.30 0.13 -1.53
CA GLU A 265 24.98 -1.01 -0.89
C GLU A 265 25.65 -0.65 0.45
N ASN A 266 26.02 0.61 0.64
CA ASN A 266 26.64 1.10 1.87
C ASN A 266 25.58 1.65 2.85
N SER A 267 25.99 1.95 4.09
CA SER A 267 25.13 2.58 5.09
C SER A 267 24.68 4.00 4.73
N ALA A 268 25.28 4.62 3.72
CA ALA A 268 24.84 5.88 3.14
C ALA A 268 25.15 5.92 1.64
N GLY A 269 24.35 6.66 0.87
CA GLY A 269 24.59 6.86 -0.56
C GLY A 269 23.45 7.57 -1.27
N VAL A 270 23.49 7.50 -2.60
CA VAL A 270 22.58 8.22 -3.50
C VAL A 270 21.87 7.22 -4.41
N GLY A 271 20.56 7.38 -4.56
CA GLY A 271 19.75 6.66 -5.54
C GLY A 271 19.40 7.57 -6.73
N ARG A 272 19.50 7.04 -7.95
CA ARG A 272 19.19 7.78 -9.18
C ARG A 272 18.30 6.97 -10.11
N VAL A 273 17.31 7.62 -10.70
CA VAL A 273 16.48 7.05 -11.77
C VAL A 273 16.14 8.14 -12.78
N TYR A 274 15.91 7.77 -14.02
CA TYR A 274 15.30 8.66 -15.01
C TYR A 274 13.80 8.40 -15.08
N ALA A 275 13.00 9.45 -15.04
CA ALA A 275 11.55 9.41 -15.22
C ALA A 275 11.16 10.18 -16.49
N THR A 276 10.40 9.55 -17.37
CA THR A 276 9.86 10.16 -18.59
C THR A 276 8.35 10.27 -18.49
N PHE A 277 7.82 11.47 -18.72
CA PHE A 277 6.40 11.78 -18.57
C PHE A 277 5.73 11.84 -19.94
N SER A 278 4.52 11.28 -20.05
CA SER A 278 3.75 11.22 -21.30
C SER A 278 2.88 12.44 -21.57
N ASP A 279 2.40 13.11 -20.51
CA ASP A 279 1.47 14.24 -20.60
C ASP A 279 1.95 15.41 -19.71
N PRO A 280 1.65 16.67 -20.07
CA PRO A 280 1.95 17.82 -19.21
C PRO A 280 1.04 17.82 -17.97
N GLY A 281 1.54 18.44 -16.89
CA GLY A 281 0.82 18.59 -15.63
C GLY A 281 1.69 18.39 -14.40
N GLU A 282 1.04 18.34 -13.25
CA GLU A 282 1.69 18.09 -11.96
C GLU A 282 1.69 16.58 -11.64
N TYR A 283 2.86 16.06 -11.31
CA TYR A 283 3.06 14.69 -10.87
C TYR A 283 3.64 14.68 -9.46
N ILE A 284 3.18 13.73 -8.65
CA ILE A 284 3.84 13.39 -7.39
C ILE A 284 4.52 12.04 -7.59
N ILE A 285 5.84 12.01 -7.44
CA ILE A 285 6.64 10.79 -7.42
C ILE A 285 6.92 10.42 -5.97
N ARG A 286 6.55 9.21 -5.56
CA ARG A 286 6.89 8.66 -4.26
C ARG A 286 8.14 7.80 -4.40
N THR A 287 9.12 8.03 -3.54
CA THR A 287 10.29 7.16 -3.42
C THR A 287 10.25 6.45 -2.08
N LYS A 288 10.19 5.12 -2.10
CA LYS A 288 10.31 4.28 -0.91
C LYS A 288 11.75 3.82 -0.76
N VAL A 289 12.34 4.07 0.40
CA VAL A 289 13.65 3.54 0.79
C VAL A 289 13.45 2.58 1.95
N ASP A 290 13.98 1.37 1.87
CA ASP A 290 13.83 0.34 2.90
C ASP A 290 15.15 -0.37 3.22
N VAL A 291 15.19 -1.05 4.35
CA VAL A 291 16.28 -1.98 4.73
C VAL A 291 15.71 -3.38 4.94
N HIS A 292 14.89 -3.89 4.02
CA HIS A 292 14.19 -5.18 4.16
C HIS A 292 15.10 -6.41 4.03
N ARG A 293 16.38 -6.21 3.71
CA ARG A 293 17.39 -7.27 3.85
C ARG A 293 17.85 -7.45 5.30
N GLY A 294 17.50 -6.53 6.19
CA GLY A 294 17.70 -6.68 7.63
C GLY A 294 16.81 -7.77 8.23
N PRO A 295 17.27 -8.47 9.28
CA PRO A 295 16.56 -9.62 9.86
C PRO A 295 15.26 -9.25 10.60
N ASP A 296 15.07 -7.99 10.97
CA ASP A 296 13.94 -7.46 11.73
C ASP A 296 13.15 -6.37 10.97
N SER A 297 13.24 -6.42 9.63
CA SER A 297 12.69 -5.43 8.70
C SER A 297 11.95 -6.13 7.56
N SER A 298 10.65 -5.87 7.42
CA SER A 298 9.83 -6.28 6.29
C SER A 298 8.60 -5.37 6.10
N ASN A 299 8.02 -5.38 4.89
CA ASN A 299 6.74 -4.71 4.66
C ASN A 299 5.63 -5.17 5.62
N GLY A 300 5.64 -6.43 6.06
CA GLY A 300 4.61 -6.96 6.96
C GLY A 300 4.72 -6.46 8.40
N ASP A 301 5.94 -6.14 8.84
CA ASP A 301 6.23 -5.68 10.20
C ASP A 301 6.09 -4.15 10.34
N GLN A 302 5.63 -3.46 9.29
CA GLN A 302 5.58 -1.99 9.21
C GLN A 302 6.94 -1.33 9.50
N CYS A 303 8.05 -2.03 9.26
CA CYS A 303 9.41 -1.51 9.43
C CYS A 303 10.35 -2.24 8.46
N CYS A 304 11.43 -1.68 7.98
CA CYS A 304 11.90 -0.34 8.22
C CYS A 304 12.07 0.34 6.87
N TRP A 305 11.20 1.32 6.64
CA TRP A 305 11.10 2.02 5.38
C TRP A 305 10.70 3.47 5.59
N THR A 306 11.07 4.32 4.64
CA THR A 306 10.75 5.75 4.58
C THR A 306 10.22 6.07 3.19
N ASN A 307 9.12 6.81 3.10
CA ASN A 307 8.69 7.42 1.84
C ASN A 307 9.05 8.90 1.81
N VAL A 308 9.44 9.39 0.64
CA VAL A 308 9.51 10.82 0.33
C VAL A 308 8.69 11.10 -0.94
N TRP A 309 8.09 12.29 -1.01
CA TRP A 309 7.25 12.69 -2.13
C TRP A 309 7.85 13.91 -2.83
N GLN A 310 8.04 13.78 -4.14
CA GLN A 310 8.61 14.83 -4.97
C GLN A 310 7.60 15.31 -6.00
N ARG A 311 7.34 16.62 -6.04
CA ARG A 311 6.49 17.27 -7.03
C ARG A 311 7.28 17.62 -8.29
N VAL A 312 6.87 17.05 -9.42
CA VAL A 312 7.43 17.32 -10.73
C VAL A 312 6.38 18.05 -11.56
N VAL A 313 6.69 19.27 -11.98
CA VAL A 313 5.87 20.04 -12.93
C VAL A 313 6.39 19.75 -14.33
N VAL A 314 5.52 19.28 -15.22
CA VAL A 314 5.86 18.86 -16.59
C VAL A 314 5.16 19.76 -17.60
N GLU A 315 5.93 20.30 -18.55
CA GLU A 315 5.46 21.15 -19.65
C GLU A 315 5.68 20.51 -21.03
#